data_AF-A0A9E1K872-F1
#
_entry.id   AF-A0A9E1K872-F1
#
_cell.length_a   1.000
_cell.length_b   1.000
_cell.length_c   1.000
_cell.angle_alpha   90.00
_cell.angle_beta   90.00
_cell.angle_gamma   90.00
#
_symmetry.space_group_name_H-M   'P 1'
#
loop_
_entity.id
_entity.type
_entity.pdbx_description
1 polymer ?
#
loop_
_entity_poly.entity_id
_entity_poly.type
_entity_poly.pdbx_seq_one_letter_code
_entity_poly.pdbx_strand_id
1 'polypeptide(L)'
;VLINYTGIAYPNLLGQKDSGYQEPFESACGGIFMLRREVYETVGGFDEDLFLYHEDHDLSWRIRLAGWHLKVVPQAIMHHHYKFNKGILKYYSSEKNRLHILLKNMEVKTLVLIFPALITIEFSQWLHAVLHRWFLLKVKSYIEILKIFPRILIKRKKLKILRKVSDKEITRVYKGTLAISGTNNPLLTYLLSPALNTYWKIIRHLI
;
A
#
# COMPACT_ATOMS: atom_id res chain seq x y z
N VAL A 1 -7.67 -5.40 2.31
CA VAL A 1 -6.48 -4.84 2.98
C VAL A 1 -6.72 -3.34 3.19
N LEU A 2 -6.34 -2.79 4.34
CA LEU A 2 -6.35 -1.33 4.56
C LEU A 2 -4.96 -0.78 4.25
N ILE A 3 -4.89 0.42 3.67
CA ILE A 3 -3.62 1.09 3.41
C ILE A 3 -3.63 2.42 4.14
N ASN A 4 -2.54 2.71 4.84
CA ASN A 4 -2.28 4.03 5.35
C ASN A 4 -1.81 4.94 4.20
N TYR A 5 -2.07 6.24 4.27
CA TYR A 5 -1.66 7.18 3.22
C TYR A 5 -0.13 7.23 2.93
N THR A 6 0.69 6.66 3.81
CA THR A 6 2.14 6.45 3.62
C THR A 6 2.51 5.12 2.94
N GLY A 7 1.50 4.39 2.43
CA GLY A 7 1.64 3.12 1.73
C GLY A 7 1.76 1.87 2.62
N ILE A 8 1.74 2.01 3.95
CA ILE A 8 1.77 0.86 4.86
C ILE A 8 0.46 0.08 4.75
N ALA A 9 0.55 -1.19 4.35
CA ALA A 9 -0.57 -2.09 4.17
C ALA A 9 -0.74 -3.03 5.37
N TYR A 10 -1.97 -3.21 5.84
CA TYR A 10 -2.29 -4.10 6.96
C TYR A 10 -3.65 -4.80 6.78
N PRO A 11 -3.82 -6.01 7.35
CA PRO A 11 -5.07 -6.74 7.19
C PRO A 11 -6.21 -6.03 7.94
N ASN A 12 -7.40 -6.11 7.36
CA ASN A 12 -8.63 -5.59 7.96
C ASN A 12 -9.37 -6.74 8.65
N LEU A 13 -10.14 -6.43 9.70
CA LEU A 13 -11.07 -7.37 10.35
C LEU A 13 -10.44 -8.70 10.82
N LEU A 14 -9.14 -8.72 11.11
CA LEU A 14 -8.47 -9.94 11.58
C LEU A 14 -9.06 -10.39 12.92
N GLY A 15 -9.46 -11.66 13.01
CA GLY A 15 -10.05 -12.23 14.23
C GLY A 15 -11.50 -11.79 14.50
N GLN A 16 -12.12 -11.05 13.58
CA GLN A 16 -13.52 -10.66 13.66
C GLN A 16 -14.39 -11.61 12.83
N LYS A 17 -15.64 -11.83 13.26
CA LYS A 17 -16.62 -12.57 12.46
C LYS A 17 -16.97 -11.75 11.21
N ASP A 18 -17.04 -12.40 10.05
CA ASP A 18 -17.46 -11.74 8.82
C ASP A 18 -18.89 -11.19 8.98
N SER A 19 -19.02 -9.88 8.82
CA SER A 19 -20.29 -9.15 8.94
C SER A 19 -20.98 -8.94 7.59
N GLY A 20 -20.42 -9.47 6.49
CA GLY A 20 -20.87 -9.17 5.12
C GLY A 20 -20.51 -7.76 4.66
N TYR A 21 -19.41 -7.20 5.19
CA TYR A 21 -18.96 -5.81 5.01
C TYR A 21 -18.87 -5.36 3.53
N GLN A 22 -19.43 -4.18 3.19
CA GLN A 22 -19.61 -3.70 1.80
C GLN A 22 -18.99 -2.32 1.48
N GLU A 23 -18.08 -1.79 2.30
CA GLU A 23 -17.45 -0.50 1.97
C GLU A 23 -16.42 -0.61 0.83
N PRO A 24 -16.16 0.49 0.09
CA PRO A 24 -15.09 0.53 -0.89
C PRO A 24 -13.75 0.19 -0.25
N PHE A 25 -13.02 -0.71 -0.91
CA PHE A 25 -11.71 -1.18 -0.51
C PHE A 25 -10.67 -0.73 -1.52
N GLU A 26 -9.44 -0.61 -1.04
CA GLU A 26 -8.37 -0.02 -1.82
C GLU A 26 -7.62 -1.03 -2.66
N SER A 27 -7.60 -2.27 -2.17
CA SER A 27 -6.85 -3.38 -2.72
C SER A 27 -7.63 -4.67 -2.54
N ALA A 28 -7.85 -5.37 -3.65
CA ALA A 28 -8.22 -6.77 -3.59
C ALA A 28 -7.03 -7.59 -3.08
N CYS A 29 -7.32 -8.74 -2.48
CA CYS A 29 -6.30 -9.74 -2.20
C CYS A 29 -6.10 -10.59 -3.46
N GLY A 30 -4.85 -10.77 -3.91
CA GLY A 30 -4.53 -11.57 -5.09
C GLY A 30 -4.97 -13.05 -4.99
N GLY A 31 -5.21 -13.58 -3.78
CA GLY A 31 -5.65 -14.96 -3.58
C GLY A 31 -7.09 -15.25 -4.03
N ILE A 32 -7.99 -14.25 -3.98
CA ILE A 32 -9.36 -14.36 -4.48
C ILE A 32 -9.73 -13.06 -5.20
N PHE A 33 -9.37 -13.00 -6.48
CA PHE A 33 -9.60 -11.81 -7.31
C PHE A 33 -10.05 -12.21 -8.71
N MET A 34 -11.10 -11.56 -9.20
CA MET A 34 -11.62 -11.73 -10.55
C MET A 34 -11.73 -10.37 -11.21
N LEU A 35 -11.30 -10.29 -12.46
CA LEU A 35 -11.41 -9.09 -13.27
C LEU A 35 -11.67 -9.42 -14.72
N ARG A 36 -12.25 -8.47 -15.46
CA ARG A 36 -12.41 -8.57 -16.91
C ARG A 36 -11.03 -8.57 -17.56
N ARG A 37 -10.86 -9.39 -18.59
CA ARG A 37 -9.61 -9.45 -19.39
C ARG A 37 -9.22 -8.06 -19.91
N GLU A 38 -10.18 -7.31 -20.43
CA GLU A 38 -9.96 -5.95 -20.94
C GLU A 38 -9.36 -5.01 -19.89
N VAL A 39 -9.75 -5.16 -18.61
CA VAL A 39 -9.24 -4.34 -17.50
C VAL A 39 -7.78 -4.70 -17.24
N TYR A 40 -7.45 -6.00 -17.21
CA TYR A 40 -6.08 -6.49 -17.00
C TYR A 40 -5.14 -5.99 -18.10
N GLU A 41 -5.56 -6.11 -19.36
CA GLU A 41 -4.78 -5.68 -20.53
C GLU A 41 -4.63 -4.15 -20.56
N THR A 42 -5.71 -3.39 -20.29
CA THR A 42 -5.70 -1.92 -20.27
C THR A 42 -4.70 -1.35 -19.27
N VAL A 43 -4.59 -1.96 -18.08
CA VAL A 43 -3.67 -1.47 -17.05
C VAL A 43 -2.26 -2.04 -17.16
N GLY A 44 -2.03 -2.98 -18.10
CA GLY A 44 -0.73 -3.62 -18.33
C GLY A 44 -0.38 -4.74 -17.37
N GLY A 45 -1.37 -5.43 -16.79
CA GLY A 45 -1.17 -6.61 -15.95
C GLY A 45 -0.41 -6.36 -14.64
N PHE A 46 0.22 -7.40 -14.07
CA PHE A 46 1.10 -7.25 -12.91
C PHE A 46 2.42 -6.56 -13.27
N ASP A 47 2.97 -5.81 -12.32
CA ASP A 47 4.29 -5.20 -12.48
C ASP A 47 5.38 -6.23 -12.14
N GLU A 48 6.15 -6.67 -13.14
CA GLU A 48 7.20 -7.68 -12.99
C GLU A 48 8.35 -7.27 -12.04
N ASP A 49 8.49 -5.99 -11.71
CA ASP A 49 9.45 -5.56 -10.68
C ASP A 49 8.95 -5.83 -9.24
N LEU A 50 7.67 -6.19 -9.08
CA LEU A 50 7.02 -6.56 -7.82
C LEU A 50 6.90 -8.09 -7.73
N PHE A 51 7.87 -8.74 -7.11
CA PHE A 51 7.86 -10.20 -6.95
C PHE A 51 6.88 -10.69 -5.87
N LEU A 52 6.98 -10.15 -4.65
CA LEU A 52 6.18 -10.57 -3.51
C LEU A 52 5.83 -9.38 -2.61
N TYR A 53 4.57 -9.31 -2.18
CA TYR A 53 3.92 -8.20 -1.48
C TYR A 53 3.70 -6.95 -2.34
N HIS A 54 2.52 -6.35 -2.20
CA HIS A 54 2.06 -5.15 -2.92
C HIS A 54 1.84 -5.32 -4.43
N GLU A 55 2.04 -6.50 -5.02
CA GLU A 55 1.73 -6.77 -6.43
C GLU A 55 0.23 -6.63 -6.73
N ASP A 56 -0.61 -7.16 -5.85
CA ASP A 56 -2.07 -7.08 -5.92
C ASP A 56 -2.57 -5.66 -5.61
N HIS A 57 -1.92 -4.99 -4.66
CA HIS A 57 -2.20 -3.59 -4.33
C HIS A 57 -1.85 -2.65 -5.48
N ASP A 58 -0.71 -2.83 -6.11
CA ASP A 58 -0.32 -2.04 -7.27
C ASP A 58 -1.30 -2.22 -8.44
N LEU A 59 -1.68 -3.46 -8.74
CA LEU A 59 -2.66 -3.76 -9.77
C LEU A 59 -4.00 -3.11 -9.44
N SER A 60 -4.50 -3.29 -8.22
CA SER A 60 -5.74 -2.68 -7.72
C SER A 60 -5.71 -1.15 -7.83
N TRP A 61 -4.57 -0.54 -7.51
CA TRP A 61 -4.38 0.90 -7.61
C TRP A 61 -4.45 1.38 -9.05
N ARG A 62 -3.74 0.73 -9.98
CA ARG A 62 -3.77 1.10 -11.41
C ARG A 62 -5.14 0.91 -12.05
N ILE A 63 -5.87 -0.15 -11.66
CA ILE A 63 -7.27 -0.37 -12.06
C ILE A 63 -8.14 0.81 -11.64
N ARG A 64 -8.01 1.27 -10.39
CA ARG A 64 -8.74 2.43 -9.89
C ARG A 64 -8.33 3.73 -10.57
N LEU A 65 -7.04 3.93 -10.83
CA LEU A 65 -6.55 5.09 -11.57
C LEU A 65 -7.11 5.15 -12.99
N ALA A 66 -7.33 4.00 -13.63
CA ALA A 66 -7.95 3.89 -14.95
C ALA A 66 -9.48 4.12 -14.94
N GLY A 67 -10.08 4.42 -13.77
CA GLY A 67 -11.51 4.73 -13.63
C GLY A 67 -12.40 3.53 -13.30
N TRP A 68 -11.83 2.36 -13.03
CA TRP A 68 -12.60 1.18 -12.65
C TRP A 68 -12.80 1.08 -11.14
N HIS A 69 -13.83 0.35 -10.72
CA HIS A 69 -14.15 0.14 -9.32
C HIS A 69 -13.88 -1.30 -8.89
N LEU A 70 -13.39 -1.46 -7.67
CA LEU A 70 -13.27 -2.75 -7.03
C LEU A 70 -14.53 -3.03 -6.20
N LYS A 71 -15.08 -4.24 -6.28
CA LYS A 71 -16.26 -4.69 -5.53
C LYS A 71 -15.97 -6.02 -4.82
N VAL A 72 -16.48 -6.16 -3.60
CA VAL A 72 -16.50 -7.43 -2.87
C VAL A 72 -17.81 -8.13 -3.20
N VAL A 73 -17.75 -9.45 -3.39
CA VAL A 73 -18.93 -10.30 -3.50
C VAL A 73 -18.97 -11.15 -2.22
N PRO A 74 -19.72 -10.75 -1.18
CA PRO A 74 -19.69 -11.42 0.13
C PRO A 74 -20.07 -12.91 0.07
N GLN A 75 -20.81 -13.31 -0.96
CA GLN A 75 -21.25 -14.68 -1.19
C GLN A 75 -20.14 -15.57 -1.79
N ALA A 76 -19.07 -14.99 -2.34
CA ALA A 76 -17.95 -15.71 -2.92
C ALA A 76 -16.88 -16.01 -1.86
N ILE A 77 -16.93 -17.20 -1.27
CA ILE A 77 -16.09 -17.59 -0.14
C ILE A 77 -14.90 -18.44 -0.61
N MET A 78 -13.68 -18.07 -0.17
CA MET A 78 -12.47 -18.89 -0.31
C MET A 78 -11.84 -19.13 1.06
N HIS A 79 -11.45 -20.38 1.32
CA HIS A 79 -10.65 -20.75 2.48
C HIS A 79 -9.17 -20.71 2.12
N HIS A 80 -8.41 -19.86 2.80
CA HIS A 80 -6.96 -19.72 2.60
C HIS A 80 -6.22 -20.10 3.87
N HIS A 81 -5.28 -21.05 3.77
CA HIS A 81 -4.43 -21.44 4.89
C HIS A 81 -3.40 -20.35 5.20
N TYR A 82 -3.74 -19.49 6.16
CA TYR A 82 -2.92 -18.33 6.50
C TYR A 82 -1.86 -18.65 7.55
N LYS A 83 -0.59 -18.34 7.24
CA LYS A 83 0.51 -18.27 8.22
C LYS A 83 0.98 -16.82 8.37
N PHE A 84 0.93 -16.31 9.60
CA PHE A 84 1.27 -14.92 9.93
C PHE A 84 2.77 -14.64 9.82
N ASN A 85 3.61 -15.56 10.32
CA ASN A 85 5.05 -15.37 10.30
C ASN A 85 5.62 -15.72 8.92
N LYS A 86 5.97 -14.69 8.16
CA LYS A 86 6.56 -14.82 6.82
C LYS A 86 8.06 -14.46 6.79
N GLY A 87 8.69 -14.37 7.98
CA GLY A 87 10.11 -14.10 8.13
C GLY A 87 10.54 -12.67 7.73
N ILE A 88 11.84 -12.41 7.85
CA ILE A 88 12.43 -11.08 7.63
C ILE A 88 12.29 -10.62 6.17
N LEU A 89 12.28 -11.54 5.21
CA LEU A 89 12.13 -11.23 3.78
C LEU A 89 10.82 -10.52 3.46
N LYS A 90 9.76 -10.74 4.26
CA LYS A 90 8.53 -9.96 4.15
C LYS A 90 8.78 -8.47 4.32
N TYR A 91 9.50 -8.06 5.36
CA TYR A 91 9.78 -6.65 5.64
C TYR A 91 10.60 -6.04 4.52
N TYR A 92 11.63 -6.73 4.05
CA TYR A 92 12.46 -6.30 2.92
C TYR A 92 11.62 -6.02 1.66
N SER A 93 10.83 -7.01 1.21
CA SER A 93 10.04 -6.88 -0.01
C SER A 93 8.92 -5.85 0.15
N SER A 94 8.24 -5.81 1.31
CA SER A 94 7.17 -4.84 1.55
C SER A 94 7.69 -3.41 1.55
N GLU A 95 8.84 -3.14 2.18
CA GLU A 95 9.42 -1.79 2.24
C GLU A 95 9.88 -1.30 0.88
N LYS A 96 10.59 -2.15 0.12
CA LYS A 96 10.99 -1.85 -1.25
C LYS A 96 9.76 -1.54 -2.11
N ASN A 97 8.78 -2.45 -2.09
CA ASN A 97 7.62 -2.36 -2.97
C ASN A 97 6.68 -1.22 -2.58
N ARG A 98 6.55 -0.90 -1.28
CA ARG A 98 5.80 0.28 -0.79
C ARG A 98 6.34 1.57 -1.41
N LEU A 99 7.65 1.78 -1.38
CA LEU A 99 8.26 2.97 -1.99
C LEU A 99 8.10 2.96 -3.52
N HIS A 100 8.29 1.81 -4.17
CA HIS A 100 8.10 1.65 -5.61
C HIS A 100 6.70 2.11 -6.06
N ILE A 101 5.66 1.58 -5.41
CA ILE A 101 4.28 1.87 -5.81
C ILE A 101 3.88 3.32 -5.51
N LEU A 102 4.38 3.92 -4.41
CA LEU A 102 4.14 5.34 -4.11
C LEU A 102 4.74 6.23 -5.20
N LEU A 103 6.03 6.02 -5.50
CA LEU A 103 6.76 6.78 -6.53
C LEU A 103 6.18 6.56 -7.92
N LYS A 104 5.67 5.37 -8.21
CA LYS A 104 5.04 5.03 -9.49
C LYS A 104 3.64 5.64 -9.63
N ASN A 105 2.80 5.52 -8.61
CA ASN A 105 1.35 5.69 -8.74
C ASN A 105 0.80 7.03 -8.23
N MET A 106 1.36 7.66 -7.18
CA MET A 106 0.86 8.92 -6.60
C MET A 106 1.27 10.15 -7.42
N GLU A 107 0.49 11.22 -7.47
CA GLU A 107 0.92 12.52 -8.01
C GLU A 107 2.07 13.15 -7.22
N VAL A 108 2.88 13.97 -7.89
CA VAL A 108 4.03 14.64 -7.24
C VAL A 108 3.55 15.56 -6.12
N LYS A 109 2.45 16.30 -6.35
CA LYS A 109 1.80 17.14 -5.34
C LYS A 109 1.47 16.34 -4.08
N THR A 110 0.83 15.18 -4.24
CA THR A 110 0.48 14.31 -3.12
C THR A 110 1.72 13.75 -2.43
N LEU A 111 2.73 13.31 -3.19
CA LEU A 111 4.01 12.84 -2.63
C LEU A 111 4.67 13.91 -1.75
N VAL A 112 4.68 15.17 -2.18
CA VAL A 112 5.20 16.29 -1.41
C VAL A 112 4.38 16.52 -0.14
N LEU A 113 3.05 16.48 -0.22
CA LEU A 113 2.17 16.65 0.93
C LEU A 113 2.34 15.53 1.98
N ILE A 114 2.54 14.28 1.55
CA ILE A 114 2.74 13.16 2.48
C ILE A 114 4.20 13.00 2.93
N PHE A 115 5.15 13.73 2.33
CA PHE A 115 6.59 13.57 2.59
C PHE A 115 6.99 13.71 4.07
N PRO A 116 6.47 14.68 4.85
CA PRO A 116 6.76 14.76 6.29
C PRO A 116 6.36 13.49 7.05
N ALA A 117 5.18 12.94 6.75
CA ALA A 117 4.72 11.69 7.34
C ALA A 117 5.55 10.48 6.85
N LEU A 118 5.98 10.47 5.59
CA LEU A 118 6.89 9.44 5.09
C LEU A 118 8.19 9.42 5.88
N ILE A 119 8.80 10.56 6.20
CA ILE A 119 10.01 10.62 7.04
C ILE A 119 9.75 9.97 8.40
N THR A 120 8.62 10.27 9.05
CA THR A 120 8.27 9.67 10.34
C THR A 120 8.12 8.15 10.25
N ILE A 121 7.50 7.65 9.18
CA ILE A 121 7.38 6.21 8.92
C ILE A 121 8.75 5.60 8.65
N GLU A 122 9.59 6.21 7.81
CA GLU A 122 10.92 5.69 7.50
C GLU A 122 11.77 5.60 8.78
N PHE A 123 11.76 6.63 9.63
CA PHE A 123 12.45 6.59 10.92
C PHE A 123 11.96 5.44 11.80
N SER A 124 10.64 5.24 11.87
CA SER A 124 10.03 4.14 12.62
C SER A 124 10.44 2.77 12.06
N GLN A 125 10.51 2.62 10.73
CA GLN A 125 10.93 1.40 10.05
C GLN A 125 12.42 1.13 10.23
N TRP A 126 13.27 2.17 10.25
CA TRP A 126 14.70 2.04 10.57
C TRP A 126 14.92 1.56 12.01
N LEU A 127 14.24 2.18 12.98
CA LEU A 127 14.30 1.74 14.37
C LEU A 127 13.86 0.28 14.50
N HIS A 128 12.74 -0.08 13.87
CA HIS A 128 12.27 -1.47 13.83
C HIS A 128 13.31 -2.42 13.19
N ALA A 129 13.98 -2.00 12.10
CA ALA A 129 15.00 -2.78 11.41
C ALA A 129 16.25 -3.03 12.25
N VAL A 130 16.68 -2.06 13.04
CA VAL A 130 17.79 -2.21 13.99
C VAL A 130 17.40 -3.17 15.10
N LEU A 131 16.24 -2.95 15.75
CA LEU A 131 15.77 -3.77 16.87
C LEU A 131 15.56 -5.24 16.49
N HIS A 132 15.15 -5.52 15.25
CA HIS A 132 14.87 -6.87 14.76
C HIS A 132 15.96 -7.43 13.84
N ARG A 133 17.17 -6.83 13.87
CA ARG A 133 18.39 -7.35 13.21
C ARG A 133 18.27 -7.54 11.68
N TRP A 134 17.54 -6.67 11.00
CA TRP A 134 17.41 -6.69 9.52
C TRP A 134 17.83 -5.38 8.85
N PHE A 135 18.63 -4.55 9.53
CA PHE A 135 19.10 -3.26 9.02
C PHE A 135 19.77 -3.34 7.63
N LEU A 136 20.58 -4.38 7.36
CA LEU A 136 21.23 -4.55 6.06
C LEU A 136 20.22 -4.76 4.94
N LEU A 137 19.12 -5.46 5.22
CA LEU A 137 18.03 -5.62 4.26
C LEU A 137 17.27 -4.30 4.07
N LYS A 138 17.10 -3.49 5.13
CA LYS A 138 16.56 -2.13 4.99
C LYS A 138 17.44 -1.26 4.08
N VAL A 139 18.77 -1.24 4.27
CA VAL A 139 19.72 -0.57 3.35
C VAL A 139 19.57 -1.10 1.92
N LYS A 140 19.59 -2.43 1.75
CA LYS A 140 19.44 -3.08 0.45
C LYS A 140 18.15 -2.67 -0.25
N SER A 141 17.05 -2.47 0.48
CA SER A 141 15.76 -2.07 -0.10
C SER A 141 15.85 -0.71 -0.81
N TYR A 142 16.55 0.26 -0.22
CA TYR A 142 16.77 1.57 -0.84
C TYR A 142 17.71 1.49 -2.04
N ILE A 143 18.81 0.73 -1.94
CA ILE A 143 19.73 0.53 -3.06
C ILE A 143 18.98 -0.04 -4.27
N GLU A 144 18.14 -1.04 -4.06
CA GLU A 144 17.32 -1.60 -5.15
C GLU A 144 16.34 -0.58 -5.73
N ILE A 145 15.69 0.24 -4.88
CA ILE A 145 14.83 1.32 -5.36
C ILE A 145 15.59 2.32 -6.22
N LEU A 146 16.80 2.71 -5.81
CA LEU A 146 17.65 3.63 -6.59
C LEU A 146 18.04 3.01 -7.94
N LYS A 147 18.40 1.72 -7.98
CA LYS A 147 18.73 1.00 -9.22
C LYS A 147 17.55 0.97 -10.20
N ILE A 148 16.33 0.74 -9.70
CA ILE A 148 15.13 0.64 -10.56
C ILE A 148 14.42 1.97 -10.78
N PHE A 149 14.89 3.06 -10.14
CA PHE A 149 14.24 4.38 -10.18
C PHE A 149 14.00 4.91 -11.60
N PRO A 150 14.94 4.80 -12.57
CA PRO A 150 14.67 5.19 -13.95
C PRO A 150 13.49 4.42 -14.58
N ARG A 151 13.37 3.11 -14.28
CA ARG A 151 12.25 2.28 -14.74
C ARG A 151 10.94 2.69 -14.09
N ILE A 152 10.96 3.06 -12.80
CA ILE A 152 9.80 3.63 -12.10
C ILE A 152 9.33 4.90 -12.81
N LEU A 153 10.23 5.81 -13.19
CA LEU A 153 9.88 7.04 -13.89
C LEU A 153 9.25 6.79 -15.27
N ILE A 154 9.77 5.80 -16.02
CA ILE A 154 9.18 5.39 -17.31
C ILE A 154 7.75 4.88 -17.09
N LYS A 155 7.56 3.99 -16.10
CA LYS A 155 6.23 3.45 -15.75
C LYS A 155 5.26 4.54 -15.31
N ARG A 156 5.73 5.49 -14.51
CA ARG A 156 4.97 6.67 -14.08
C ARG A 156 4.49 7.52 -15.26
N LYS A 157 5.33 7.75 -16.27
CA LYS A 157 4.94 8.47 -17.49
C LYS A 157 3.82 7.75 -18.24
N LYS A 158 3.92 6.42 -18.41
CA LYS A 158 2.85 5.61 -19.02
C LYS A 158 1.56 5.68 -18.22
N LEU A 159 1.65 5.56 -16.89
CA LEU A 159 0.49 5.62 -16.00
C LEU A 159 -0.21 6.98 -16.04
N LYS A 160 0.52 8.08 -16.25
CA LYS A 160 -0.06 9.41 -16.39
C LYS A 160 -1.07 9.49 -17.56
N ILE A 161 -0.83 8.75 -18.64
CA ILE A 161 -1.73 8.70 -19.80
C ILE A 161 -2.99 7.87 -19.47
N LEU A 162 -2.81 6.78 -18.72
CA LEU A 162 -3.90 5.89 -18.32
C LEU A 162 -4.82 6.51 -17.25
N ARG A 163 -4.28 7.42 -16.43
CA ARG A 163 -4.95 8.01 -15.27
C ARG A 163 -6.19 8.83 -15.70
N LYS A 164 -7.36 8.40 -15.21
CA LYS A 164 -8.66 9.09 -15.33
C LYS A 164 -9.15 9.68 -14.00
N VAL A 165 -8.57 9.25 -12.88
CA VAL A 165 -9.01 9.59 -11.53
C VAL A 165 -7.88 10.29 -10.78
N SER A 166 -8.22 11.32 -9.99
CA SER A 166 -7.27 12.07 -9.18
C SER A 166 -6.86 11.35 -7.90
N ASP A 167 -5.76 11.78 -7.30
CA ASP A 167 -5.34 11.23 -6.00
C ASP A 167 -6.38 11.46 -4.89
N LYS A 168 -7.20 12.51 -4.98
CA LYS A 168 -8.29 12.77 -4.02
C LYS A 168 -9.29 11.62 -3.95
N GLU A 169 -9.67 11.06 -5.10
CA GLU A 169 -10.61 9.93 -5.15
C GLU A 169 -9.90 8.60 -4.80
N ILE A 170 -8.64 8.43 -5.22
CA ILE A 170 -7.84 7.25 -4.84
C ILE A 170 -7.69 7.16 -3.31
N THR A 171 -7.31 8.27 -2.69
CA THR A 171 -6.98 8.36 -1.26
C THR A 171 -8.21 8.50 -0.36
N ARG A 172 -9.43 8.59 -0.93
CA ARG A 172 -10.68 8.70 -0.16
C ARG A 172 -10.85 7.59 0.88
N VAL A 173 -10.36 6.40 0.54
CA VAL A 173 -10.42 5.19 1.36
C VAL A 173 -9.22 5.03 2.31
N TYR A 174 -8.13 5.77 2.06
CA TYR A 174 -6.86 5.70 2.80
C TYR A 174 -7.06 6.06 4.26
N LYS A 175 -6.41 5.28 5.12
CA LYS A 175 -6.47 5.48 6.57
C LYS A 175 -5.38 6.44 7.03
N GLY A 176 -5.75 7.36 7.91
CA GLY A 176 -4.79 8.21 8.64
C GLY A 176 -4.05 7.45 9.73
N THR A 177 -4.70 6.42 10.29
CA THR A 177 -4.16 5.58 11.35
C THR A 177 -3.30 4.44 10.80
N LEU A 178 -2.36 4.00 11.63
CA LEU A 178 -1.66 2.74 11.46
C LEU A 178 -2.28 1.69 12.39
N ALA A 179 -2.47 0.49 11.88
CA ALA A 179 -2.69 -0.69 12.72
C ALA A 179 -1.66 -1.74 12.32
N ILE A 180 -0.79 -2.12 13.25
CA ILE A 180 0.10 -3.25 13.05
C ILE A 180 -0.58 -4.44 13.72
N SER A 181 -1.12 -5.35 12.91
CA SER A 181 -1.78 -6.54 13.42
C SER A 181 -0.82 -7.39 14.23
N GLY A 182 -1.23 -7.79 15.44
CA GLY A 182 -0.43 -8.63 16.33
C GLY A 182 0.60 -7.90 17.18
N THR A 183 0.65 -6.56 17.18
CA THR A 183 1.52 -5.80 18.09
C THR A 183 0.73 -4.82 18.95
N ASN A 184 0.79 -5.00 20.27
CA ASN A 184 0.37 -3.98 21.24
C ASN A 184 1.56 -3.05 21.49
N ASN A 185 1.78 -2.08 20.59
CA ASN A 185 2.81 -1.06 20.78
C ASN A 185 2.14 0.25 21.26
N PRO A 186 2.34 0.67 22.53
CA PRO A 186 1.74 1.89 23.05
C PRO A 186 2.19 3.15 22.31
N LEU A 187 3.45 3.24 21.89
CA LEU A 187 3.95 4.39 21.12
C LEU A 187 3.25 4.48 19.75
N LEU A 188 3.05 3.35 19.08
CA LEU A 188 2.28 3.32 17.84
C LEU A 188 0.83 3.75 18.07
N THR A 189 0.21 3.19 19.10
CA THR A 189 -1.25 3.30 19.34
C THR A 189 -1.64 4.67 19.86
N TYR A 190 -0.87 5.22 20.81
CA TYR A 190 -1.24 6.44 21.53
C TYR A 190 -0.51 7.70 21.03
N LEU A 191 0.59 7.56 20.27
CA LEU A 191 1.36 8.70 19.78
C LEU A 191 1.39 8.76 18.25
N LEU A 192 2.01 7.77 17.60
CA LEU A 192 2.27 7.84 16.15
C LEU A 192 0.99 7.79 15.32
N SER A 193 0.10 6.84 15.60
CA SER A 193 -1.15 6.67 14.84
C SER A 193 -2.10 7.87 14.98
N PRO A 194 -2.33 8.44 16.18
CA PRO A 194 -3.09 9.69 16.31
C PRO A 194 -2.44 10.88 15.60
N ALA A 195 -1.11 11.06 15.71
CA ALA A 195 -0.40 12.15 15.05
C ALA A 195 -0.52 12.08 13.53
N LEU A 196 -0.28 10.90 12.93
CA LEU A 196 -0.45 10.68 11.50
C LEU A 196 -1.91 10.89 11.06
N ASN A 197 -2.88 10.47 11.87
CA ASN A 197 -4.28 10.66 11.56
C ASN A 197 -4.70 12.14 11.57
N THR A 198 -4.22 12.91 12.54
CA THR A 198 -4.44 14.36 12.60
C THR A 198 -3.80 15.05 11.40
N TYR A 199 -2.55 14.71 11.07
CA TYR A 199 -1.88 15.24 9.89
C TYR A 199 -2.64 14.90 8.60
N TRP A 200 -3.10 13.66 8.45
CA TRP A 200 -3.90 13.21 7.30
C TRP A 200 -5.18 14.01 7.12
N LYS A 201 -5.91 14.27 8.22
CA LYS A 201 -7.14 15.09 8.18
C LYS A 201 -6.87 16.49 7.64
N ILE A 202 -5.69 17.06 7.85
CA ILE A 202 -5.34 18.39 7.34
C ILE A 202 -4.99 18.29 5.85
N ILE A 203 -4.02 17.45 5.48
CA ILE A 203 -3.48 17.44 4.13
C ILE A 203 -4.44 16.87 3.09
N ARG A 204 -5.38 16.00 3.48
CA ARG A 204 -6.35 15.41 2.54
C ARG A 204 -7.25 16.43 1.85
N HIS A 205 -7.42 17.61 2.43
CA HIS A 205 -8.16 18.72 1.82
C HIS A 205 -7.33 19.47 0.78
N LEU A 206 -6.00 19.32 0.84
CA LEU A 206 -5.05 19.94 -0.08
C LEU A 206 -4.70 19.06 -1.27
N ILE A 207 -5.04 17.76 -1.23
CA ILE A 207 -4.88 16.80 -2.35
C ILE A 207 -5.92 17.12 -3.42
#